data_AF-A0AAU0R5B5-F1
#
_entry.id   AF-A0AAU0R5B5-F1
#
_cell.length_a   1.000
_cell.length_b   1.000
_cell.length_c   1.000
_cell.angle_alpha   90.00
_cell.angle_beta   90.00
_cell.angle_gamma   90.00
#
_symmetry.space_group_name_H-M   'P 1'
#
loop_
_entity.id
_entity.type
_entity.pdbx_description
1 polymer ?
#
loop_
_entity_poly.entity_id
_entity_poly.type
_entity_poly.pdbx_seq_one_letter_code
_entity_poly.pdbx_strand_id
1 'polypeptide(L)'
;MEQSHISFEQVVSRGCGLDVHQENVVATIRGNGLEEQTRTFSTFTSSLRDLVAWLEESGITHVAMESTGVYWKPVFNILEPHFELILVNARHIKYVPGHKTDRNDSAWIAKLLLSGLLKGSFIPPQYTRELRELYRYKRKVIGQRSSEYNRLQNILETANIKLSTVVSDVFGVSGWSMITAIIEGEQDPMILANLAKGRLKIKKQELILALEGHLNEHHRFMLSLSKTVILQLNDLLGQVDNRIDQYLKNGRKK
;
A
#
# COMPACT_ATOMS: atom_id res chain seq x y z
N MET A 1 11.50 25.02 -45.55
CA MET A 1 12.07 25.07 -44.20
C MET A 1 12.66 23.70 -43.90
N GLU A 2 13.97 23.56 -44.07
CA GLU A 2 14.69 22.35 -43.63
C GLU A 2 14.51 22.23 -42.12
N GLN A 3 14.01 21.08 -41.65
CA GLN A 3 14.00 20.78 -40.23
C GLN A 3 15.46 20.59 -39.81
N SER A 4 16.02 21.56 -39.07
CA SER A 4 17.32 21.43 -38.45
C SER A 4 17.29 20.26 -37.47
N HIS A 5 17.85 19.14 -37.89
CA HIS A 5 17.93 17.93 -37.08
C HIS A 5 19.08 18.10 -36.08
N ILE A 6 18.77 18.55 -34.87
CA ILE A 6 19.74 18.58 -33.77
C ILE A 6 19.94 17.13 -33.30
N SER A 7 21.14 16.58 -33.50
CA SER A 7 21.55 15.29 -32.96
C SER A 7 22.11 15.47 -31.55
N PHE A 8 21.71 14.57 -30.65
CA PHE A 8 22.29 14.46 -29.31
C PHE A 8 23.29 13.30 -29.32
N GLU A 9 24.35 13.40 -28.52
CA GLU A 9 25.24 12.27 -28.30
C GLU A 9 24.47 11.11 -27.67
N GLN A 10 24.65 9.93 -28.24
CA GLN A 10 23.94 8.74 -27.81
C GLN A 10 24.65 8.13 -26.61
N VAL A 11 24.04 8.27 -25.43
CA VAL A 11 24.57 7.80 -24.15
C VAL A 11 24.29 6.30 -23.95
N VAL A 12 23.15 5.82 -24.47
CA VAL A 12 22.76 4.40 -24.44
C VAL A 12 22.80 3.83 -25.86
N SER A 13 23.55 2.76 -26.10
CA SER A 13 23.73 2.19 -27.46
C SER A 13 22.43 1.59 -28.04
N ARG A 14 21.65 0.88 -27.23
CA ARG A 14 20.36 0.28 -27.62
C ARG A 14 19.39 0.31 -26.45
N GLY A 15 18.22 0.91 -26.66
CA GLY A 15 17.25 1.17 -25.60
C GLY A 15 15.81 1.01 -26.07
N CYS A 16 14.91 0.83 -25.11
CA CYS A 16 13.48 0.72 -25.33
C CYS A 16 12.72 1.75 -24.49
N GLY A 17 11.72 2.39 -25.09
CA GLY A 17 10.72 3.17 -24.36
C GLY A 17 9.42 2.39 -24.27
N LEU A 18 8.83 2.36 -23.08
CA LEU A 18 7.55 1.72 -22.78
C LEU A 18 6.52 2.75 -22.34
N ASP A 19 5.36 2.69 -22.97
CA ASP A 19 4.15 3.35 -22.50
C ASP A 19 3.21 2.27 -21.91
N VAL A 20 3.04 2.31 -20.58
CA VAL A 20 2.38 1.25 -19.81
C VAL A 20 0.98 1.67 -19.38
N HIS A 21 -0.01 1.02 -19.98
CA HIS A 21 -1.43 1.11 -19.63
C HIS A 21 -1.88 -0.12 -18.83
N GLN A 22 -3.15 -0.13 -18.44
CA GLN A 22 -3.73 -1.25 -17.69
C GLN A 22 -3.72 -2.57 -18.47
N GLU A 23 -4.11 -2.54 -19.76
CA GLU A 23 -4.30 -3.74 -20.58
C GLU A 23 -3.13 -4.02 -21.52
N ASN A 24 -2.38 -2.99 -21.89
CA ASN A 24 -1.36 -3.07 -22.93
C ASN A 24 -0.11 -2.27 -22.56
N VAL A 25 1.01 -2.72 -23.12
CA VAL A 25 2.31 -2.04 -23.10
C VAL A 25 2.70 -1.79 -24.55
N VAL A 26 2.85 -0.52 -24.92
CA VAL A 26 3.42 -0.14 -26.23
C VAL A 26 4.91 0.04 -26.04
N ALA A 27 5.70 -0.71 -26.80
CA ALA A 27 7.15 -0.76 -26.68
C ALA A 27 7.81 -0.34 -28.01
N THR A 28 8.68 0.65 -27.95
CA THR A 28 9.51 1.07 -29.09
C THR A 28 10.97 0.79 -28.80
N ILE A 29 11.63 0.01 -29.65
CA ILE A 29 13.08 -0.23 -29.61
C ILE A 29 13.80 0.71 -30.58
N ARG A 30 14.99 1.18 -30.18
CA ARG A 30 15.83 2.05 -31.01
C ARG A 30 17.30 1.98 -30.58
N GLY A 31 18.23 2.19 -31.51
CA GLY A 31 19.65 2.30 -31.18
C GLY A 31 20.58 2.04 -32.35
N ASN A 32 21.86 1.83 -32.03
CA ASN A 32 22.92 1.62 -33.01
C ASN A 32 22.72 0.31 -33.79
N GLY A 33 22.67 0.41 -35.12
CA GLY A 33 22.48 -0.72 -36.02
C GLY A 33 21.13 -1.43 -35.84
N LEU A 34 20.12 -0.73 -35.32
CA LEU A 34 18.79 -1.27 -35.08
C LEU A 34 17.74 -0.35 -35.73
N GLU A 35 16.91 -0.91 -36.60
CA GLU A 35 15.75 -0.19 -37.13
C GLU A 35 14.72 0.06 -36.01
N GLU A 36 14.13 1.25 -36.00
CA GLU A 36 13.09 1.59 -35.03
C GLU A 36 11.87 0.69 -35.26
N GLN A 37 11.49 -0.09 -34.25
CA GLN A 37 10.31 -0.95 -34.29
C GLN A 37 9.43 -0.66 -33.09
N THR A 38 8.12 -0.61 -33.32
CA THR A 38 7.12 -0.50 -32.26
C THR A 38 6.24 -1.74 -32.26
N ARG A 39 6.04 -2.34 -31.09
CA ARG A 39 5.12 -3.46 -30.88
C ARG A 39 4.25 -3.20 -29.66
N THR A 40 3.04 -3.74 -29.70
CA THR A 40 2.11 -3.70 -28.56
C THR A 40 1.98 -5.09 -27.98
N PHE A 41 2.14 -5.19 -26.66
CA PHE A 41 1.98 -6.42 -25.89
C PHE A 41 0.84 -6.25 -24.91
N SER A 42 0.14 -7.34 -24.59
CA SER A 42 -0.79 -7.31 -23.45
C SER A 42 -0.01 -7.28 -22.12
N THR A 43 -0.67 -6.91 -21.03
CA THR A 43 -0.08 -6.94 -19.67
C THR A 43 -0.10 -8.33 -19.02
N PHE A 44 -0.53 -9.38 -19.74
CA PHE A 44 -0.44 -10.75 -19.23
C PHE A 44 1.01 -11.23 -19.16
N THR A 45 1.31 -12.06 -18.15
CA THR A 45 2.68 -12.53 -17.88
C THR A 45 3.34 -13.22 -19.08
N SER A 46 2.58 -14.00 -19.87
CA SER A 46 3.12 -14.61 -21.10
C SER A 46 3.55 -13.56 -22.12
N SER A 47 2.68 -12.59 -22.42
CA SER A 47 3.01 -11.48 -23.33
C SER A 47 4.16 -10.61 -22.83
N LEU A 48 4.29 -10.42 -21.50
CA LEU A 48 5.43 -9.70 -20.93
C LEU A 48 6.74 -10.49 -21.05
N ARG A 49 6.69 -11.84 -21.04
CA ARG A 49 7.87 -12.67 -21.36
C ARG A 49 8.21 -12.62 -22.84
N ASP A 50 7.21 -12.59 -23.71
CA ASP A 50 7.43 -12.39 -25.16
C ASP A 50 8.07 -11.02 -25.42
N LEU A 51 7.67 -9.98 -24.68
CA LEU A 51 8.32 -8.68 -24.67
C LEU A 51 9.79 -8.81 -24.24
N VAL A 52 10.10 -9.48 -23.13
CA VAL A 52 11.48 -9.72 -22.67
C VAL A 52 12.31 -10.41 -23.76
N ALA A 53 11.82 -11.51 -24.32
CA ALA A 53 12.53 -12.25 -25.36
C ALA A 53 12.82 -11.37 -26.59
N TRP A 54 11.83 -10.60 -27.06
CA TRP A 54 12.00 -9.69 -28.17
C TRP A 54 13.04 -8.59 -27.90
N LEU A 55 13.07 -8.05 -26.67
CA LEU A 55 14.05 -7.05 -26.26
C LEU A 55 15.47 -7.64 -26.16
N GLU A 56 15.63 -8.85 -25.63
CA GLU A 56 16.91 -9.56 -25.56
C GLU A 56 17.45 -9.89 -26.97
N GLU A 57 16.60 -10.44 -27.85
CA GLU A 57 16.95 -10.71 -29.26
C GLU A 57 17.39 -9.44 -30.01
N SER A 58 16.80 -8.30 -29.66
CA SER A 58 17.14 -6.99 -30.24
C SER A 58 18.41 -6.38 -29.64
N GLY A 59 19.01 -7.02 -28.62
CA GLY A 59 20.20 -6.54 -27.90
C GLY A 59 19.94 -5.27 -27.10
N ILE A 60 18.73 -5.11 -26.56
CA ILE A 60 18.36 -3.97 -25.71
C ILE A 60 19.02 -4.12 -24.35
N THR A 61 19.57 -3.02 -23.84
CA THR A 61 20.26 -3.00 -22.54
C THR A 61 19.49 -2.19 -21.50
N HIS A 62 18.86 -1.09 -21.92
CA HIS A 62 18.14 -0.17 -21.05
C HIS A 62 16.69 -0.05 -21.49
N VAL A 63 15.77 0.02 -20.53
CA VAL A 63 14.35 0.21 -20.78
C VAL A 63 13.83 1.33 -19.90
N ALA A 64 13.26 2.36 -20.53
CA ALA A 64 12.57 3.43 -19.83
C ALA A 64 11.07 3.24 -19.91
N MET A 65 10.35 3.48 -18.83
CA MET A 65 8.89 3.38 -18.80
C MET A 65 8.24 4.57 -18.11
N GLU A 66 7.12 5.03 -18.67
CA GLU A 66 6.17 5.90 -17.98
C GLU A 66 4.97 5.07 -17.54
N SER A 67 4.42 5.36 -16.36
CA SER A 67 3.06 4.93 -16.03
C SER A 67 2.41 5.86 -15.03
N THR A 68 1.08 5.92 -15.10
CA THR A 68 0.25 6.51 -14.06
C THR A 68 -0.28 5.41 -13.13
N GLY A 69 -0.07 5.56 -11.82
CA GLY A 69 -0.56 4.59 -10.83
C GLY A 69 0.35 3.38 -10.64
N VAL A 70 -0.24 2.19 -10.49
CA VAL A 70 0.46 0.95 -10.09
C VAL A 70 0.84 0.04 -11.25
N TYR A 71 0.38 0.33 -12.47
CA TYR A 71 0.48 -0.59 -13.63
C TYR A 71 1.91 -0.82 -14.13
N TRP A 72 2.85 0.10 -13.89
CA TRP A 72 4.26 -0.16 -14.17
C TRP A 72 4.85 -1.29 -13.32
N LYS A 73 4.33 -1.55 -12.11
CA LYS A 73 4.94 -2.53 -11.18
C LYS A 73 5.03 -3.95 -11.76
N PRO A 74 3.96 -4.55 -12.31
CA PRO A 74 4.06 -5.89 -12.90
C PRO A 74 5.04 -5.95 -14.07
N VAL A 75 5.05 -4.93 -14.94
CA VAL A 75 6.00 -4.84 -16.07
C VAL A 75 7.43 -4.74 -15.53
N PHE A 76 7.68 -3.81 -14.61
CA PHE A 76 8.97 -3.61 -13.97
C PHE A 76 9.49 -4.87 -13.30
N ASN A 77 8.67 -5.56 -12.51
CA ASN A 77 9.09 -6.77 -11.79
C ASN A 77 9.49 -7.92 -12.74
N ILE A 78 8.91 -8.01 -13.94
CA ILE A 78 9.27 -9.03 -14.93
C ILE A 78 10.54 -8.64 -15.68
N LEU A 79 10.73 -7.37 -15.98
CA LEU A 79 11.88 -6.88 -16.75
C LEU A 79 13.13 -6.61 -15.88
N GLU A 80 12.98 -6.36 -14.57
CA GLU A 80 14.07 -5.98 -13.64
C GLU A 80 15.26 -6.96 -13.63
N PRO A 81 15.08 -8.28 -13.79
CA PRO A 81 16.22 -9.22 -13.88
C PRO A 81 17.01 -9.15 -15.19
N HIS A 82 16.47 -8.55 -16.25
CA HIS A 82 16.99 -8.65 -17.62
C HIS A 82 17.59 -7.33 -18.14
N PHE A 83 17.13 -6.18 -17.66
CA PHE A 83 17.50 -4.88 -18.22
C PHE A 83 17.75 -3.82 -17.14
N GLU A 84 18.50 -2.77 -17.50
CA GLU A 84 18.57 -1.56 -16.69
C GLU A 84 17.29 -0.74 -16.86
N LEU A 85 16.49 -0.65 -15.79
CA LEU A 85 15.17 -0.03 -15.83
C LEU A 85 15.17 1.41 -15.31
N ILE A 86 14.53 2.30 -16.08
CA ILE A 86 14.34 3.71 -15.70
C ILE A 86 12.85 4.02 -15.69
N LEU A 87 12.27 4.15 -14.50
CA LEU A 87 10.90 4.64 -14.35
C LEU A 87 10.89 6.17 -14.34
N VAL A 88 10.13 6.78 -15.24
CA VAL A 88 10.09 8.25 -15.38
C VAL A 88 8.73 8.76 -14.89
N ASN A 89 8.73 9.95 -14.28
CA ASN A 89 7.49 10.63 -13.94
C ASN A 89 6.84 11.20 -15.21
N ALA A 90 5.59 10.81 -15.48
CA ALA A 90 4.71 11.32 -16.53
C ALA A 90 4.79 12.84 -16.75
N ARG A 91 4.83 13.60 -15.65
CA ARG A 91 4.90 15.07 -15.72
C ARG A 91 6.19 15.54 -16.39
N HIS A 92 7.32 14.89 -16.11
CA HIS A 92 8.61 15.33 -16.67
C HIS A 92 8.71 15.08 -18.19
N ILE A 93 8.04 14.05 -18.71
CA ILE A 93 8.05 13.74 -20.15
C ILE A 93 7.11 14.67 -20.92
N LYS A 94 5.94 14.99 -20.36
CA LYS A 94 4.89 15.77 -21.02
C LYS A 94 5.20 17.27 -21.17
N TYR A 95 6.11 17.83 -20.37
CA TYR A 95 6.49 19.26 -20.43
C TYR A 95 7.75 19.55 -21.26
N VAL A 96 8.25 18.59 -22.06
CA VAL A 96 9.40 18.86 -22.94
C VAL A 96 8.97 19.73 -24.13
N PRO A 97 9.57 20.92 -24.35
CA PRO A 97 9.22 21.79 -25.47
C PRO A 97 9.33 21.08 -26.83
N GLY A 98 8.30 21.24 -27.68
CA GLY A 98 8.23 20.57 -28.98
C GLY A 98 7.64 19.14 -28.96
N HIS A 99 7.16 18.66 -27.80
CA HIS A 99 6.34 17.47 -27.72
C HIS A 99 4.94 17.76 -28.28
N LYS A 100 4.54 17.04 -29.34
CA LYS A 100 3.16 17.05 -29.85
C LYS A 100 2.40 15.91 -29.19
N THR A 101 1.18 16.15 -28.73
CA THR A 101 0.32 15.16 -28.05
C THR A 101 -0.01 13.94 -28.92
N ASP A 102 0.10 14.06 -30.25
CA ASP A 102 -0.18 12.99 -31.22
C ASP A 102 1.03 12.08 -31.51
N ARG A 103 2.14 12.23 -30.78
CA ARG A 103 3.32 11.38 -30.94
C ARG A 103 3.18 10.11 -30.11
N ASN A 104 3.65 8.99 -30.64
CA ASN A 104 3.75 7.74 -29.90
C ASN A 104 4.67 7.93 -28.67
N ASP A 105 4.06 7.91 -27.47
CA ASP A 105 4.74 8.16 -26.18
C ASP A 105 5.92 7.20 -25.97
N SER A 106 5.77 5.92 -26.35
CA SER A 106 6.84 4.92 -26.23
C SER A 106 8.07 5.25 -27.10
N ALA A 107 7.87 5.74 -28.32
CA ALA A 107 8.96 6.16 -29.20
C ALA A 107 9.64 7.44 -28.68
N TRP A 108 8.87 8.35 -28.10
CA TRP A 108 9.41 9.55 -27.47
C TRP A 108 10.27 9.22 -26.24
N ILE A 109 9.80 8.32 -25.39
CA ILE A 109 10.55 7.81 -24.24
C ILE A 109 11.86 7.15 -24.70
N ALA A 110 11.82 6.32 -25.75
CA ALA A 110 13.01 5.68 -26.30
C ALA A 110 14.03 6.72 -26.77
N LYS A 111 13.59 7.78 -27.47
CA LYS A 111 14.47 8.86 -27.91
C LYS A 111 15.13 9.58 -26.73
N LEU A 112 14.36 9.95 -25.71
CA LEU A 112 14.88 10.62 -24.53
C LEU A 112 15.87 9.76 -23.74
N LEU A 113 15.60 8.45 -23.65
CA LEU A 113 16.48 7.46 -23.04
C LEU A 113 17.84 7.44 -23.74
N LEU A 114 17.86 7.30 -25.07
CA LEU A 114 19.11 7.25 -25.83
C LEU A 114 19.96 8.51 -25.70
N SER A 115 19.31 9.68 -25.56
CA SER A 115 19.99 10.96 -25.34
C SER A 115 20.40 11.24 -23.88
N GLY A 116 20.10 10.35 -22.93
CA GLY A 116 20.42 10.55 -21.51
C GLY A 116 19.62 11.67 -20.84
N LEU A 117 18.50 12.10 -21.43
CA LEU A 117 17.68 13.23 -20.93
C LEU A 117 16.61 12.80 -19.92
N LEU A 118 16.51 11.50 -19.62
CA LEU A 118 15.56 10.98 -18.65
C LEU A 118 16.10 11.09 -17.22
N LYS A 119 15.34 11.76 -16.35
CA LYS A 119 15.56 11.71 -14.92
C LYS A 119 14.72 10.59 -14.30
N GLY A 120 15.37 9.48 -13.99
CA GLY A 120 14.75 8.33 -13.33
C GLY A 120 14.20 8.68 -11.95
N SER A 121 13.03 8.12 -11.63
CA SER A 121 12.49 8.07 -10.27
C SER A 121 13.28 7.05 -9.47
N PHE A 122 13.59 7.37 -8.21
CA PHE A 122 14.24 6.41 -7.34
C PHE A 122 13.27 5.26 -6.98
N ILE A 123 13.61 4.05 -7.41
CA ILE A 123 12.92 2.82 -7.01
C ILE A 123 13.80 2.13 -5.98
N PRO A 124 13.36 2.00 -4.72
CA PRO A 124 14.09 1.23 -3.73
C PRO A 124 14.23 -0.24 -4.16
N PRO A 125 15.27 -0.95 -3.68
CA PRO A 125 15.37 -2.39 -3.85
C PRO A 125 14.10 -3.11 -3.38
N GLN A 126 13.82 -4.28 -3.95
CA GLN A 126 12.62 -5.08 -3.66
C GLN A 126 12.37 -5.23 -2.15
N TYR A 127 13.40 -5.59 -1.38
CA TYR A 127 13.32 -5.73 0.08
C TYR A 127 12.77 -4.46 0.77
N THR A 128 13.25 -3.28 0.38
CA THR A 128 12.79 -2.00 0.94
C THR A 128 11.36 -1.67 0.49
N ARG A 129 10.98 -2.02 -0.75
CA ARG A 129 9.61 -1.83 -1.26
C ARG A 129 8.60 -2.65 -0.46
N GLU A 130 8.88 -3.94 -0.28
CA GLU A 130 8.03 -4.88 0.47
C GLU A 130 7.91 -4.46 1.94
N LEU A 131 9.01 -4.09 2.59
CA LEU A 131 8.97 -3.61 3.98
C LEU A 131 8.13 -2.34 4.13
N ARG A 132 8.28 -1.37 3.21
CA ARG A 132 7.45 -0.15 3.21
C ARG A 132 5.97 -0.46 3.01
N GLU A 133 5.64 -1.45 2.19
CA GLU A 133 4.27 -1.90 2.01
C GLU A 133 3.67 -2.45 3.30
N LEU A 134 4.40 -3.32 4.01
CA LEU A 134 3.99 -3.86 5.31
C LEU A 134 3.73 -2.74 6.34
N TYR A 135 4.64 -1.77 6.49
CA TYR A 135 4.43 -0.65 7.42
C TYR A 135 3.24 0.23 7.05
N ARG A 136 3.02 0.47 5.75
CA ARG A 136 1.84 1.23 5.28
C ARG A 136 0.56 0.48 5.57
N TYR A 137 0.55 -0.84 5.36
CA TYR A 137 -0.60 -1.67 5.68
C TYR A 137 -0.86 -1.72 7.19
N LYS A 138 0.17 -1.93 8.02
CA LYS A 138 0.09 -1.84 9.48
C LYS A 138 -0.57 -0.54 9.93
N ARG A 139 -0.13 0.61 9.39
CA ARG A 139 -0.71 1.92 9.71
C ARG A 139 -2.20 2.00 9.37
N LYS A 140 -2.63 1.43 8.23
CA LYS A 140 -4.06 1.36 7.86
C LYS A 140 -4.86 0.52 8.84
N VAL A 141 -4.38 -0.67 9.18
CA VAL A 141 -5.05 -1.59 10.12
C VAL A 141 -5.14 -0.98 11.52
N ILE A 142 -4.10 -0.28 11.99
CA ILE A 142 -4.14 0.51 13.24
C ILE A 142 -5.27 1.54 13.18
N GLY A 143 -5.38 2.29 12.08
CA GLY A 143 -6.45 3.27 11.89
C GLY A 143 -7.85 2.67 11.91
N GLN A 144 -8.04 1.52 11.25
CA GLN A 144 -9.30 0.76 11.28
C GLN A 144 -9.65 0.32 12.71
N ARG A 145 -8.67 -0.22 13.45
CA ARG A 145 -8.87 -0.65 14.84
C ARG A 145 -9.24 0.52 15.75
N SER A 146 -8.58 1.67 15.61
CA SER A 146 -8.93 2.88 16.35
C SER A 146 -10.36 3.33 16.04
N SER A 147 -10.80 3.25 14.78
CA SER A 147 -12.18 3.55 14.41
C SER A 147 -13.19 2.62 15.08
N GLU A 148 -12.88 1.33 15.19
CA GLU A 148 -13.77 0.36 15.85
C GLU A 148 -13.78 0.49 17.37
N TYR A 149 -12.66 0.86 17.99
CA TYR A 149 -12.64 1.27 19.40
C TYR A 149 -13.56 2.46 19.66
N ASN A 150 -13.48 3.50 18.83
CA ASN A 150 -14.35 4.67 18.94
C ASN A 150 -15.83 4.30 18.74
N ARG A 151 -16.14 3.41 17.79
CA ARG A 151 -17.50 2.90 17.57
C ARG A 151 -18.04 2.20 18.82
N LEU A 152 -17.25 1.29 19.40
CA LEU A 152 -17.63 0.58 20.62
C LEU A 152 -17.90 1.57 21.77
N GLN A 153 -17.01 2.54 21.95
CA GLN A 153 -17.17 3.57 22.97
C GLN A 153 -18.44 4.41 22.76
N ASN A 154 -18.74 4.82 21.53
CA ASN A 154 -19.97 5.54 21.21
C ASN A 154 -21.23 4.72 21.55
N ILE A 155 -21.20 3.40 21.37
CA ILE A 155 -22.33 2.54 21.75
C ILE A 155 -22.51 2.51 23.27
N LEU A 156 -21.42 2.42 24.03
CA LEU A 156 -21.47 2.53 25.49
C LEU A 156 -22.04 3.88 25.93
N GLU A 157 -21.55 4.98 25.35
CA GLU A 157 -22.05 6.32 25.63
C GLU A 157 -23.54 6.49 25.30
N THR A 158 -24.00 5.91 24.19
CA THR A 158 -25.42 5.89 23.78
C THR A 158 -26.28 5.13 24.78
N ALA A 159 -25.76 4.02 25.32
CA ALA A 159 -26.40 3.26 26.39
C ALA A 159 -26.23 3.90 27.78
N ASN A 160 -25.69 5.12 27.87
CA ASN A 160 -25.34 5.82 29.10
C ASN A 160 -24.35 5.06 30.02
N ILE A 161 -23.52 4.18 29.46
CA ILE A 161 -22.44 3.49 30.17
C ILE A 161 -21.17 4.36 30.09
N LYS A 162 -20.84 5.06 31.18
CA LYS A 162 -19.77 6.07 31.28
C LYS A 162 -18.41 5.51 31.68
N LEU A 163 -18.08 4.31 31.21
CA LEU A 163 -16.85 3.60 31.61
C LEU A 163 -15.57 4.41 31.33
N SER A 164 -15.58 5.18 30.24
CA SER A 164 -14.53 6.11 29.80
C SER A 164 -14.16 7.21 30.81
N THR A 165 -15.09 7.56 31.70
CA THR A 165 -14.90 8.60 32.71
C THR A 165 -14.11 8.09 33.92
N VAL A 166 -14.21 6.79 34.20
CA VAL A 166 -13.62 6.17 35.40
C VAL A 166 -12.33 5.40 35.06
N VAL A 167 -12.31 4.75 33.90
CA VAL A 167 -11.25 3.86 33.44
C VAL A 167 -10.36 4.57 32.42
N SER A 168 -9.06 4.65 32.70
CA SER A 168 -8.09 5.27 31.79
C SER A 168 -7.88 4.50 30.49
N ASP A 169 -8.04 3.17 30.54
CA ASP A 169 -8.00 2.27 29.39
C ASP A 169 -9.22 1.36 29.39
N VAL A 170 -10.27 1.80 28.70
CA VAL A 170 -11.53 1.06 28.52
C VAL A 170 -11.31 -0.29 27.82
N PHE A 171 -10.25 -0.43 27.04
CA PHE A 171 -9.94 -1.64 26.27
C PHE A 171 -8.79 -2.44 26.91
N GLY A 172 -8.50 -2.18 28.18
CA GLY A 172 -7.63 -3.00 29.01
C GLY A 172 -8.36 -4.22 29.58
N VAL A 173 -7.67 -5.02 30.40
CA VAL A 173 -8.18 -6.30 30.91
C VAL A 173 -9.53 -6.17 31.62
N SER A 174 -9.67 -5.20 32.53
CA SER A 174 -10.92 -5.00 33.28
C SER A 174 -12.06 -4.47 32.41
N GLY A 175 -11.78 -3.47 31.56
CA GLY A 175 -12.80 -2.90 30.69
C GLY A 175 -13.32 -3.94 29.69
N TRP A 176 -12.45 -4.76 29.10
CA TRP A 176 -12.90 -5.88 28.26
C TRP A 176 -13.70 -6.93 29.02
N SER A 177 -13.35 -7.22 30.28
CA SER A 177 -14.11 -8.17 31.10
C SER A 177 -15.53 -7.65 31.33
N MET A 178 -15.69 -6.37 31.66
CA MET A 178 -16.99 -5.70 31.83
C MET A 178 -17.78 -5.66 30.52
N ILE A 179 -17.15 -5.22 29.42
CA ILE A 179 -17.79 -5.19 28.09
C ILE A 179 -18.24 -6.59 27.66
N THR A 180 -17.44 -7.61 27.96
CA THR A 180 -17.79 -9.01 27.62
C THR A 180 -18.99 -9.49 28.41
N ALA A 181 -19.03 -9.24 29.72
CA ALA A 181 -20.18 -9.58 30.55
C ALA A 181 -21.45 -8.84 30.10
N ILE A 182 -21.34 -7.56 29.72
CA ILE A 182 -22.44 -6.79 29.12
C ILE A 182 -22.96 -7.44 27.84
N ILE A 183 -22.06 -7.87 26.94
CA ILE A 183 -22.42 -8.56 25.70
C ILE A 183 -23.14 -9.89 26.01
N GLU A 184 -22.69 -10.61 27.02
CA GLU A 184 -23.27 -11.88 27.49
C GLU A 184 -24.61 -11.71 28.22
N GLY A 185 -25.03 -10.47 28.49
CA GLY A 185 -26.34 -10.14 29.02
C GLY A 185 -26.35 -9.65 30.47
N GLU A 186 -25.19 -9.56 31.12
CA GLU A 186 -25.08 -8.99 32.46
C GLU A 186 -25.40 -7.49 32.46
N GLN A 187 -26.25 -7.07 33.40
CA GLN A 187 -26.72 -5.69 33.53
C GLN A 187 -26.57 -5.14 34.95
N ASP A 188 -26.29 -5.98 35.95
CA ASP A 188 -26.08 -5.54 37.32
C ASP A 188 -24.74 -4.78 37.42
N PRO A 189 -24.77 -3.46 37.70
CA PRO A 189 -23.56 -2.65 37.82
C PRO A 189 -22.62 -3.14 38.94
N MET A 190 -23.16 -3.78 39.99
CA MET A 190 -22.37 -4.36 41.08
C MET A 190 -21.55 -5.56 40.59
N ILE A 191 -22.16 -6.45 39.81
CA ILE A 191 -21.50 -7.62 39.23
C ILE A 191 -20.42 -7.15 38.24
N LEU A 192 -20.76 -6.21 37.37
CA LEU A 192 -19.81 -5.65 36.40
C LEU A 192 -18.63 -4.96 37.09
N ALA A 193 -18.88 -4.12 38.11
CA ALA A 193 -17.83 -3.43 38.85
C ALA A 193 -16.90 -4.41 39.62
N ASN A 194 -17.41 -5.59 40.02
CA ASN A 194 -16.58 -6.64 40.65
C ASN A 194 -15.54 -7.24 39.70
N LEU A 195 -15.67 -7.06 38.38
CA LEU A 195 -14.67 -7.49 37.39
C LEU A 195 -13.44 -6.57 37.34
N ALA A 196 -13.43 -5.48 38.11
CA ALA A 196 -12.29 -4.59 38.25
C ALA A 196 -11.08 -5.31 38.86
N LYS A 197 -9.90 -5.12 38.25
CA LYS A 197 -8.62 -5.70 38.67
C LYS A 197 -7.62 -4.60 39.03
N GLY A 198 -6.62 -4.96 39.85
CA GLY A 198 -5.55 -4.05 40.26
C GLY A 198 -6.06 -2.79 40.96
N ARG A 199 -5.50 -1.63 40.60
CA ARG A 199 -5.85 -0.32 41.17
C ARG A 199 -7.29 0.11 40.89
N LEU A 200 -7.92 -0.44 39.84
CA LEU A 200 -9.29 -0.08 39.47
C LEU A 200 -10.31 -0.51 40.53
N LYS A 201 -9.98 -1.50 41.36
CA LYS A 201 -10.81 -1.91 42.52
C LYS A 201 -11.09 -0.77 43.50
N ILE A 202 -10.18 0.20 43.61
CA ILE A 202 -10.34 1.37 44.51
C ILE A 202 -11.52 2.23 44.03
N LYS A 203 -11.76 2.29 42.72
CA LYS A 203 -12.83 3.08 42.09
C LYS A 203 -14.16 2.33 41.97
N LYS A 204 -14.37 1.25 42.73
CA LYS A 204 -15.55 0.39 42.59
C LYS A 204 -16.87 1.15 42.67
N GLN A 205 -16.99 2.11 43.58
CA GLN A 205 -18.20 2.93 43.72
C GLN A 205 -18.44 3.81 42.49
N GLU A 206 -17.40 4.45 41.95
CA GLU A 206 -17.50 5.21 40.69
C GLU A 206 -17.85 4.31 39.50
N LEU A 207 -17.34 3.07 39.47
CA LEU A 207 -17.66 2.11 38.42
C LEU A 207 -19.13 1.70 38.46
N ILE A 208 -19.70 1.46 39.64
CA ILE A 208 -21.13 1.14 39.79
C ILE A 208 -21.96 2.25 39.16
N LEU A 209 -21.66 3.51 39.47
CA LEU A 209 -22.34 4.67 38.88
C LEU A 209 -22.12 4.76 37.36
N ALA A 210 -20.90 4.50 36.89
CA ALA A 210 -20.57 4.56 35.46
C ALA A 210 -21.16 3.40 34.64
N LEU A 211 -21.47 2.28 35.27
CA LEU A 211 -22.04 1.09 34.64
C LEU A 211 -23.58 1.06 34.75
N GLU A 212 -24.17 1.99 35.48
CA GLU A 212 -25.62 2.21 35.51
C GLU A 212 -26.05 2.90 34.20
N GLY A 213 -26.79 2.17 33.36
CA GLY A 213 -27.19 2.66 32.04
C GLY A 213 -28.38 1.92 31.45
N HIS A 214 -28.73 2.28 30.22
CA HIS A 214 -29.86 1.72 29.48
C HIS A 214 -29.37 0.83 28.32
N LEU A 215 -29.06 -0.43 28.66
CA LEU A 215 -28.62 -1.44 27.70
C LEU A 215 -29.80 -2.24 27.15
N ASN A 216 -30.01 -2.18 25.84
CA ASN A 216 -30.96 -3.03 25.13
C ASN A 216 -30.23 -4.11 24.31
N GLU A 217 -31.01 -5.01 23.72
CA GLU A 217 -30.49 -6.09 22.88
C GLU A 217 -29.70 -5.57 21.66
N HIS A 218 -30.16 -4.46 21.07
CA HIS A 218 -29.49 -3.84 19.93
C HIS A 218 -28.08 -3.33 20.29
N HIS A 219 -27.91 -2.67 21.44
CA HIS A 219 -26.61 -2.23 21.94
C HIS A 219 -25.67 -3.43 22.13
N ARG A 220 -26.14 -4.50 22.78
CA ARG A 220 -25.34 -5.73 22.98
C ARG A 220 -24.90 -6.35 21.66
N PHE A 221 -25.81 -6.44 20.69
CA PHE A 221 -25.50 -6.95 19.36
C PHE A 221 -24.41 -6.12 18.67
N MET A 222 -24.54 -4.79 18.68
CA MET A 222 -23.55 -3.89 18.06
C MET A 222 -22.19 -3.92 18.77
N LEU A 223 -22.16 -4.04 20.11
CA LEU A 223 -20.93 -4.24 20.88
C LEU A 223 -20.26 -5.57 20.52
N SER A 224 -21.03 -6.64 20.34
CA SER A 224 -20.52 -7.97 19.94
C SER A 224 -19.85 -7.94 18.56
N LEU A 225 -20.49 -7.29 17.58
CA LEU A 225 -19.91 -7.10 16.24
C LEU A 225 -18.60 -6.29 16.32
N SER A 226 -18.61 -5.16 17.03
CA SER A 226 -17.43 -4.31 17.17
C SER A 226 -16.27 -5.04 17.85
N LYS A 227 -16.56 -5.81 18.92
CA LYS A 227 -15.58 -6.67 19.60
C LYS A 227 -14.98 -7.70 18.64
N THR A 228 -15.80 -8.36 17.83
CA THR A 228 -15.34 -9.36 16.85
C THR A 228 -14.37 -8.75 15.86
N VAL A 229 -14.70 -7.58 15.28
CA VAL A 229 -13.83 -6.89 14.33
C VAL A 229 -12.52 -6.45 14.99
N ILE A 230 -12.56 -5.91 16.21
CA ILE A 230 -11.34 -5.53 16.94
C ILE A 230 -10.42 -6.73 17.15
N LEU A 231 -10.95 -7.89 17.52
CA LEU A 231 -10.16 -9.11 17.71
C LEU A 231 -9.50 -9.56 16.39
N GLN A 232 -10.25 -9.54 15.28
CA GLN A 232 -9.71 -9.85 13.95
C GLN A 232 -8.60 -8.87 13.54
N LEU A 233 -8.78 -7.57 13.77
CA LEU A 233 -7.77 -6.56 13.47
C LEU A 233 -6.52 -6.71 14.35
N ASN A 234 -6.67 -7.13 15.61
CA ASN A 234 -5.54 -7.44 16.49
C ASN A 234 -4.73 -8.63 15.99
N ASP A 235 -5.40 -9.70 15.58
CA ASP A 235 -4.74 -10.86 14.98
C ASP A 235 -3.99 -10.48 13.70
N LEU A 236 -4.65 -9.74 12.80
CA LEU A 236 -4.04 -9.24 11.58
C LEU A 236 -2.80 -8.37 11.86
N LEU A 237 -2.84 -7.50 12.86
CA LEU A 237 -1.66 -6.73 13.27
C LEU A 237 -0.53 -7.62 13.76
N GLY A 238 -0.82 -8.68 14.52
CA GLY A 238 0.15 -9.69 14.94
C GLY A 238 0.81 -10.40 13.75
N GLN A 239 0.03 -10.78 12.73
CA GLN A 239 0.56 -11.39 11.50
C GLN A 239 1.50 -10.43 10.75
N VAL A 240 1.10 -9.16 10.61
CA VAL A 240 1.91 -8.13 9.94
C VAL A 240 3.21 -7.87 10.71
N ASP A 241 3.15 -7.79 12.04
CA ASP A 241 4.32 -7.57 12.88
C ASP A 241 5.30 -8.73 12.82
N ASN A 242 4.80 -9.97 12.89
CA ASN A 242 5.62 -11.16 12.68
C ASN A 242 6.33 -11.14 11.32
N ARG A 243 5.63 -10.71 10.26
CA ARG A 243 6.22 -10.60 8.93
C ARG A 243 7.28 -9.50 8.87
N ILE A 244 7.02 -8.33 9.45
CA ILE A 244 8.01 -7.24 9.54
C ILE A 244 9.28 -7.73 10.27
N ASP A 245 9.13 -8.44 11.39
CA ASP A 245 10.25 -8.98 12.15
C ASP A 245 11.07 -10.00 11.35
N GLN A 246 10.42 -10.83 10.52
CA GLN A 246 11.12 -11.74 9.59
C GLN A 246 11.97 -10.97 8.58
N TYR A 247 11.43 -9.89 7.98
CA TYR A 247 12.20 -9.03 7.08
C TYR A 247 13.42 -8.44 7.81
N LEU A 248 13.20 -7.81 8.97
CA LEU A 248 14.26 -7.16 9.74
C LEU A 248 15.36 -8.13 10.19
N LYS A 249 15.02 -9.38 10.54
CA LYS A 249 16.00 -10.42 10.87
C LYS A 249 16.82 -10.85 9.66
N ASN A 250 16.19 -10.99 8.50
CA ASN A 250 16.87 -11.41 7.26
C ASN A 250 17.73 -10.30 6.68
N GLY A 251 17.30 -9.04 6.79
CA GLY A 251 18.07 -7.88 6.32
C GLY A 251 19.32 -7.57 7.14
N ARG A 252 19.45 -8.11 8.36
CA ARG A 252 20.67 -8.00 9.20
C ARG A 252 21.70 -9.10 8.92
N LYS A 253 21.36 -10.12 8.13
CA LYS A 253 22.21 -11.27 7.80
C LYS A 253 22.89 -11.13 6.43
N LYS A 254 22.65 -10.05 5.70
CA LYS A 254 23.34 -9.66 4.47
C LYS A 254 24.16 -8.41 4.74
#